data_AF-A0A4S8PPK1-F1
#
_entry.id   AF-A0A4S8PPK1-F1
#
_cell.length_a   1.000
_cell.length_b   1.000
_cell.length_c   1.000
_cell.angle_alpha   90.00
_cell.angle_beta   90.00
_cell.angle_gamma   90.00
#
_symmetry.space_group_name_H-M   'P 1'
#
loop_
_entity.id
_entity.type
_entity.pdbx_description
1 polymer ?
#
loop_
_entity_poly.entity_id
_entity_poly.type
_entity_poly.pdbx_seq_one_letter_code
_entity_poly.pdbx_strand_id
1 'polypeptide(L)'
;MKTISPAMAAHLRGETTTLTTCWRITRQDGKVFRYTELDEDVTYQDEVYKSAAGFNKSAMKSSANFAVDEMEVTGFLRDDGISDEEMRNGAFDFALAEVFLINYEDETMGEIKLRYGYFGEVKTTGSGAFLVELRGLVDLLSQKIGDTYLNECRLDLGSKKCGIEIQPPVHRPGSKYKVGDRVLFPLASLIERPRYYPDVVGVYDGSKWYHGDVFGEDINMTPISGGKVLAFTNSNERSISFFPNEIGLTPEQIASGRYKLVFSGQAYGYWADSSGWASVACQYQYFGTNFYFNIAGARRSTEVPSQVPDRRWRPFSVEVDVDPGSKRFSVALGGRPGNDGLTRRIAFDELTIAVMLKDEIEPGYEQYGGIEFIARSAGMTSVDPVELSGVPGAQTVDGTVTWEAVAPRYRFLGEVPELSTRTTQVRSTDLAVADGWLDWGVMTFLTGKNAGRSMEIMGYDRPSGIVSLALPLPYQPQIGDQFTVTAGCNKTASECAAKFKNILNFRGHPRVPGAGQYFKVAGM
;
A
#
# COMPACT_ATOMS: atom_id res chain seq x y z
N MET A 1 16.60 -32.14 5.12
CA MET A 1 15.63 -33.16 5.59
C MET A 1 14.27 -32.47 5.66
N LYS A 2 13.22 -33.03 5.07
CA LYS A 2 11.88 -32.42 5.08
C LYS A 2 11.19 -32.73 6.41
N THR A 3 10.51 -31.75 6.98
CA THR A 3 9.71 -31.95 8.20
C THR A 3 8.46 -32.74 7.85
N ILE A 4 8.26 -33.87 8.54
CA ILE A 4 7.10 -34.76 8.36
C ILE A 4 6.52 -35.13 9.72
N SER A 5 5.21 -35.32 9.80
CA SER A 5 4.56 -35.74 11.05
C SER A 5 4.95 -37.18 11.40
N PRO A 6 4.92 -37.58 12.68
CA PRO A 6 5.17 -38.96 13.08
C PRO A 6 4.22 -39.97 12.42
N ALA A 7 2.94 -39.58 12.25
CA ALA A 7 1.94 -40.41 11.57
C ALA A 7 2.29 -40.62 10.09
N MET A 8 2.63 -39.54 9.38
CA MET A 8 3.06 -39.60 7.98
C MET A 8 4.34 -40.42 7.81
N ALA A 9 5.30 -40.29 8.73
CA ALA A 9 6.53 -41.08 8.72
C ALA A 9 6.31 -42.58 8.99
N ALA A 10 5.26 -42.93 9.74
CA ALA A 10 4.86 -44.33 9.92
C ALA A 10 4.20 -44.88 8.65
N HIS A 11 3.31 -44.11 8.02
CA HIS A 11 2.64 -44.49 6.77
C HIS A 11 3.64 -44.74 5.64
N LEU A 12 4.61 -43.85 5.47
CA LEU A 12 5.68 -44.00 4.47
C LEU A 12 6.57 -45.25 4.65
N ARG A 13 6.56 -45.86 5.84
CA ARG A 13 7.30 -47.12 6.11
C ARG A 13 6.45 -48.36 5.90
N GLY A 14 5.15 -48.22 5.67
CA GLY A 14 4.25 -49.31 5.35
C GLY A 14 4.51 -49.90 3.96
N GLU A 15 3.98 -51.09 3.70
CA GLU A 15 4.09 -51.75 2.39
C GLU A 15 3.14 -51.16 1.35
N THR A 16 2.10 -50.44 1.79
CA THR A 16 1.12 -49.76 0.95
C THR A 16 0.95 -48.31 1.42
N THR A 17 0.81 -47.40 0.46
CA THR A 17 0.66 -45.96 0.73
C THR A 17 -0.53 -45.40 -0.05
N THR A 18 -1.33 -44.59 0.61
CA THR A 18 -2.50 -43.88 0.07
C THR A 18 -2.17 -42.40 -0.10
N LEU A 19 -1.05 -42.13 -0.76
CA LEU A 19 -0.51 -40.78 -0.90
C LEU A 19 -0.86 -40.21 -2.27
N THR A 20 -1.37 -38.99 -2.29
CA THR A 20 -1.57 -38.23 -3.52
C THR A 20 -0.80 -36.92 -3.48
N THR A 21 -0.47 -36.42 -4.66
CA THR A 21 0.05 -35.08 -4.85
C THR A 21 -1.09 -34.09 -4.95
N CYS A 22 -0.97 -33.01 -4.20
CA CYS A 22 -1.78 -31.82 -4.37
C CYS A 22 -0.94 -30.64 -4.85
N TRP A 23 -1.58 -29.81 -5.67
CA TRP A 23 -1.05 -28.58 -6.23
C TRP A 23 -1.94 -27.43 -5.82
N ARG A 24 -1.31 -26.36 -5.32
CA ARG A 24 -1.98 -25.09 -5.06
C ARG A 24 -1.27 -24.02 -5.86
N ILE A 25 -1.97 -23.41 -6.80
CA ILE A 25 -1.44 -22.37 -7.68
C ILE A 25 -2.18 -21.07 -7.36
N THR A 26 -1.45 -20.06 -6.92
CA THR A 26 -2.00 -18.76 -6.53
C THR A 26 -1.51 -17.69 -7.49
N ARG A 27 -2.42 -17.10 -8.25
CA ARG A 27 -2.12 -15.96 -9.14
C ARG A 27 -1.88 -14.69 -8.34
N GLN A 28 -1.25 -13.70 -8.98
CA GLN A 28 -0.98 -12.38 -8.41
C GLN A 28 -2.26 -11.59 -8.05
N ASP A 29 -3.39 -11.92 -8.67
CA ASP A 29 -4.72 -11.35 -8.36
C ASP A 29 -5.45 -12.07 -7.22
N GLY A 30 -4.84 -13.11 -6.62
CA GLY A 30 -5.40 -13.89 -5.53
C GLY A 30 -6.30 -15.05 -5.97
N LYS A 31 -6.54 -15.26 -7.28
CA LYS A 31 -7.27 -16.44 -7.76
C LYS A 31 -6.44 -17.71 -7.49
N VAL A 32 -7.03 -18.69 -6.81
CA VAL A 32 -6.37 -19.94 -6.41
C VAL A 32 -6.93 -21.12 -7.21
N PHE A 33 -6.03 -21.92 -7.78
CA PHE A 33 -6.34 -23.17 -8.46
C PHE A 33 -5.79 -24.33 -7.64
N ARG A 34 -6.61 -25.39 -7.49
CA ARG A 34 -6.30 -26.54 -6.66
C ARG A 34 -6.51 -27.81 -7.46
N TYR A 35 -5.45 -28.60 -7.60
CA TYR A 35 -5.46 -29.83 -8.40
C TYR A 35 -4.84 -31.00 -7.64
N THR A 36 -5.29 -32.20 -7.92
CA THR A 36 -4.73 -33.45 -7.39
C THR A 36 -4.34 -34.39 -8.54
N GLU A 37 -3.30 -35.20 -8.32
CA GLU A 37 -2.94 -36.32 -9.21
C GLU A 37 -3.83 -37.55 -9.00
N LEU A 38 -4.66 -37.54 -7.94
CA LEU A 38 -5.66 -38.57 -7.70
C LEU A 38 -6.72 -38.55 -8.81
N ASP A 39 -7.26 -39.72 -9.13
CA ASP A 39 -8.34 -39.91 -10.10
C ASP A 39 -9.73 -39.50 -9.58
N GLU A 40 -9.80 -38.98 -8.35
CA GLU A 40 -10.98 -38.37 -7.73
C GLU A 40 -10.64 -37.08 -6.97
N ASP A 41 -11.64 -36.23 -6.80
CA ASP A 41 -11.51 -34.98 -6.04
C ASP A 41 -11.19 -35.29 -4.57
N VAL A 42 -10.22 -34.60 -3.99
CA VAL A 42 -9.84 -34.76 -2.58
C VAL A 42 -10.06 -33.47 -1.81
N THR A 43 -10.60 -33.58 -0.61
CA THR A 43 -10.69 -32.46 0.33
C THR A 43 -9.48 -32.47 1.24
N TYR A 44 -8.89 -31.29 1.49
CA TYR A 44 -7.83 -31.13 2.46
C TYR A 44 -7.90 -29.75 3.10
N GLN A 45 -8.00 -29.68 4.43
CA GLN A 45 -8.13 -28.39 5.16
C GLN A 45 -9.33 -27.55 4.68
N ASP A 46 -10.50 -28.18 4.53
CA ASP A 46 -11.74 -27.57 4.04
C ASP A 46 -11.66 -27.03 2.59
N GLU A 47 -10.62 -27.40 1.83
CA GLU A 47 -10.40 -26.97 0.46
C GLU A 47 -10.47 -28.16 -0.50
N VAL A 48 -11.20 -28.02 -1.61
CA VAL A 48 -11.35 -29.08 -2.62
C VAL A 48 -10.25 -28.99 -3.67
N TYR A 49 -9.50 -30.07 -3.83
CA TYR A 49 -8.52 -30.27 -4.90
C TYR A 49 -9.14 -31.13 -5.98
N LYS A 50 -9.31 -30.54 -7.16
CA LYS A 50 -10.00 -31.20 -8.26
C LYS A 50 -9.09 -32.23 -8.93
N SER A 51 -9.63 -33.41 -9.20
CA SER A 51 -9.04 -34.37 -10.12
C SER A 51 -9.16 -33.80 -11.52
N ALA A 52 -8.10 -33.12 -11.94
CA ALA A 52 -7.96 -32.67 -13.32
C ALA A 52 -6.87 -33.52 -13.95
N ALA A 53 -7.28 -34.48 -14.80
CA ALA A 53 -6.37 -35.22 -15.65
C ALA A 53 -5.45 -34.23 -16.38
N GLY A 54 -4.17 -34.20 -16.01
CA GLY A 54 -3.20 -33.37 -16.71
C GLY A 54 -2.09 -32.74 -15.90
N PHE A 55 -2.20 -32.58 -14.58
CA PHE A 55 -1.10 -32.06 -13.76
C PHE A 55 -0.18 -33.20 -13.33
N ASN A 56 0.76 -33.56 -14.22
CA ASN A 56 1.74 -34.60 -13.93
C ASN A 56 3.09 -33.97 -13.58
N LYS A 57 3.72 -34.44 -12.49
CA LYS A 57 5.12 -34.14 -12.22
C LYS A 57 6.03 -34.77 -13.27
N SER A 58 6.95 -33.98 -13.81
CA SER A 58 8.20 -34.54 -14.34
C SER A 58 9.19 -34.81 -13.20
N ALA A 59 10.31 -35.49 -13.50
CA ALA A 59 11.30 -35.87 -12.50
C ALA A 59 11.87 -34.66 -11.73
N MET A 60 11.77 -34.70 -10.40
CA MET A 60 12.31 -33.65 -9.52
C MET A 60 13.80 -33.88 -9.26
N LYS A 61 14.65 -33.00 -9.79
CA LYS A 61 16.07 -32.95 -9.42
C LYS A 61 16.25 -31.95 -8.27
N SER A 62 17.07 -32.33 -7.29
CA SER A 62 17.49 -31.42 -6.22
C SER A 62 19.01 -31.48 -6.13
N SER A 63 19.63 -30.31 -6.15
CA SER A 63 21.06 -30.15 -6.01
C SER A 63 21.39 -29.31 -4.78
N ALA A 64 22.55 -29.56 -4.16
CA ALA A 64 23.00 -28.88 -2.94
C ALA A 64 23.87 -27.65 -3.24
N ASN A 65 23.83 -27.14 -4.47
CA ASN A 65 24.58 -25.97 -4.93
C ASN A 65 23.62 -24.79 -5.19
N PHE A 66 24.17 -23.60 -5.44
CA PHE A 66 23.40 -22.42 -5.87
C PHE A 66 22.95 -22.49 -7.34
N ALA A 67 22.87 -23.69 -7.93
CA ALA A 67 22.27 -23.83 -9.25
C ALA A 67 20.74 -23.73 -9.10
N VAL A 68 20.10 -23.11 -10.09
CA VAL A 68 18.64 -23.10 -10.16
C VAL A 68 18.19 -24.55 -10.36
N ASP A 69 17.47 -25.10 -9.38
CA ASP A 69 16.87 -26.43 -9.51
C ASP A 69 15.73 -26.33 -10.54
N GLU A 70 15.98 -26.82 -11.75
CA GLU A 70 14.99 -26.85 -12.83
C GLU A 70 13.94 -27.94 -12.55
N MET A 71 12.67 -27.55 -12.55
CA MET A 71 11.55 -28.47 -12.56
C MET A 71 10.55 -28.03 -13.62
N GLU A 72 10.27 -28.92 -14.56
CA GLU A 72 9.22 -28.74 -15.55
C GLU A 72 7.93 -29.39 -15.04
N VAL A 73 6.82 -28.66 -15.09
CA VAL A 73 5.50 -29.19 -14.77
C VAL A 73 4.69 -29.19 -16.04
N THR A 74 4.12 -30.33 -16.38
CA THR A 74 3.17 -30.42 -17.48
C THR A 74 1.77 -30.32 -16.92
N GLY A 75 0.99 -29.40 -17.47
CA GLY A 75 -0.44 -29.22 -17.22
C GLY A 75 -1.23 -29.24 -18.53
N PHE A 76 -2.56 -29.28 -18.44
CA PHE A 76 -3.44 -29.14 -19.60
C PHE A 76 -4.31 -27.90 -19.46
N LEU A 77 -4.49 -27.20 -20.57
CA LEU A 77 -5.31 -25.99 -20.68
C LEU A 77 -6.78 -26.40 -20.73
N ARG A 78 -7.62 -25.74 -19.93
CA ARG A 78 -9.06 -26.00 -19.85
C ARG A 78 -9.84 -24.72 -19.57
N ASP A 79 -11.02 -24.60 -20.15
CA ASP A 79 -11.91 -23.44 -19.94
C ASP A 79 -12.46 -23.39 -18.50
N ASP A 80 -12.58 -24.54 -17.82
CA ASP A 80 -13.02 -24.67 -16.44
C ASP A 80 -11.86 -24.61 -15.41
N GLY A 81 -10.65 -24.28 -15.87
CA GLY A 81 -9.44 -24.25 -15.07
C GLY A 81 -8.45 -23.19 -15.56
N ILE A 82 -7.21 -23.61 -15.84
CA ILE A 82 -6.20 -22.74 -16.43
C ILE A 82 -6.46 -22.67 -17.94
N SER A 83 -7.00 -21.54 -18.41
CA SER A 83 -7.30 -21.35 -19.83
C SER A 83 -6.06 -20.93 -20.64
N ASP A 84 -6.02 -21.29 -21.95
CA ASP A 84 -4.96 -20.84 -22.88
C ASP A 84 -4.93 -19.31 -22.98
N GLU A 85 -6.11 -18.70 -23.00
CA GLU A 85 -6.25 -17.25 -23.08
C GLU A 85 -5.64 -16.55 -21.85
N GLU A 86 -5.97 -16.98 -20.62
CA GLU A 86 -5.37 -16.41 -19.41
C GLU A 86 -3.85 -16.65 -19.35
N MET A 87 -3.38 -17.81 -19.82
CA MET A 87 -1.95 -18.11 -19.88
C MET A 87 -1.19 -17.16 -20.82
N ARG A 88 -1.67 -17.00 -22.06
CA ARG A 88 -1.05 -16.11 -23.05
C ARG A 88 -1.10 -14.64 -22.65
N ASN A 89 -2.12 -14.27 -21.88
CA ASN A 89 -2.32 -12.92 -21.37
C ASN A 89 -1.46 -12.62 -20.12
N GLY A 90 -0.49 -13.49 -19.78
CA GLY A 90 0.43 -13.30 -18.65
C GLY A 90 -0.30 -13.26 -17.30
N ALA A 91 -1.43 -13.96 -17.17
CA ALA A 91 -2.18 -13.98 -15.91
C ALA A 91 -1.56 -14.89 -14.85
N PHE A 92 -0.71 -15.82 -15.30
CA PHE A 92 0.04 -16.75 -14.47
C PHE A 92 1.51 -16.33 -14.30
N ASP A 93 1.90 -15.15 -14.79
CA ASP A 93 3.24 -14.61 -14.58
C ASP A 93 3.51 -14.48 -13.08
N PHE A 94 4.59 -15.10 -12.62
CA PHE A 94 4.95 -15.18 -11.21
C PHE A 94 3.84 -15.78 -10.30
N ALA A 95 2.94 -16.60 -10.84
CA ALA A 95 2.00 -17.35 -10.00
C ALA A 95 2.77 -18.26 -9.06
N LEU A 96 2.39 -18.27 -7.78
CA LEU A 96 3.02 -19.13 -6.77
C LEU A 96 2.47 -20.55 -6.92
N ALA A 97 3.35 -21.51 -7.12
CA ALA A 97 3.03 -22.93 -7.15
C ALA A 97 3.55 -23.61 -5.88
N GLU A 98 2.65 -24.22 -5.13
CA GLU A 98 2.97 -25.08 -4.00
C GLU A 98 2.63 -26.52 -4.36
N VAL A 99 3.61 -27.40 -4.23
CA VAL A 99 3.49 -28.84 -4.51
C VAL A 99 3.70 -29.58 -3.21
N PHE A 100 2.73 -30.37 -2.81
CA PHE A 100 2.81 -31.12 -1.55
C PHE A 100 2.14 -32.48 -1.68
N LEU A 101 2.47 -33.37 -0.76
CA LEU A 101 1.93 -34.71 -0.68
C LEU A 101 1.00 -34.80 0.53
N ILE A 102 -0.16 -35.41 0.38
CA ILE A 102 -1.09 -35.71 1.47
C ILE A 102 -1.46 -37.20 1.45
N ASN A 103 -1.95 -37.70 2.58
CA ASN A 103 -2.69 -38.95 2.61
C ASN A 103 -4.17 -38.63 2.32
N TYR A 104 -4.70 -39.11 1.20
CA TYR A 104 -6.08 -38.79 0.81
C TYR A 104 -7.13 -39.54 1.66
N GLU A 105 -6.74 -40.58 2.40
CA GLU A 105 -7.63 -41.29 3.33
C GLU A 105 -7.62 -40.69 4.74
N ASP A 106 -6.60 -39.89 5.10
CA ASP A 106 -6.47 -39.30 6.43
C ASP A 106 -5.75 -37.95 6.38
N GLU A 107 -6.55 -36.88 6.37
CA GLU A 107 -6.08 -35.49 6.36
C GLU A 107 -5.29 -35.11 7.63
N THR A 108 -5.49 -35.82 8.74
CA THR A 108 -4.87 -35.49 10.04
C THR A 108 -3.37 -35.74 10.06
N MET A 109 -2.85 -36.53 9.11
CA MET A 109 -1.43 -36.80 8.98
C MET A 109 -0.63 -35.58 8.49
N GLY A 110 -1.31 -34.54 7.99
CA GLY A 110 -0.69 -33.32 7.50
C GLY A 110 -0.08 -33.47 6.10
N GLU A 111 0.61 -32.43 5.64
CA GLU A 111 1.22 -32.37 4.32
C GLU A 111 2.74 -32.54 4.37
N ILE A 112 3.30 -33.15 3.32
CA ILE A 112 4.73 -33.11 3.04
C ILE A 112 4.96 -32.08 1.93
N LYS A 113 5.52 -30.92 2.27
CA LYS A 113 5.89 -29.91 1.27
C LYS A 113 6.96 -30.47 0.35
N LEU A 114 6.60 -30.70 -0.91
CA LEU A 114 7.52 -31.24 -1.90
C LEU A 114 8.41 -30.13 -2.45
N ARG A 115 7.79 -29.08 -2.97
CA ARG A 115 8.43 -27.90 -3.55
C ARG A 115 7.50 -26.70 -3.46
N TYR A 116 8.09 -25.54 -3.59
CA TYR A 116 7.40 -24.29 -3.83
C TYR A 116 8.26 -23.48 -4.81
N GLY A 117 7.62 -22.70 -5.67
CA GLY A 117 8.30 -21.90 -6.67
C GLY A 117 7.32 -21.00 -7.40
N TYR A 118 7.85 -20.14 -8.26
CA TYR A 118 7.05 -19.27 -9.10
C TYR A 118 7.00 -19.83 -10.53
N PHE A 119 5.88 -19.64 -11.20
CA PHE A 119 5.77 -19.86 -12.63
C PHE A 119 6.82 -19.00 -13.34
N GLY A 120 7.71 -19.67 -14.09
CA GLY A 120 8.72 -19.09 -14.95
C GLY A 120 8.30 -19.15 -16.41
N GLU A 121 9.17 -19.67 -17.28
CA GLU A 121 8.85 -19.81 -18.70
C GLU A 121 7.72 -20.84 -18.89
N VAL A 122 6.69 -20.46 -19.65
CA VAL A 122 5.59 -21.35 -20.05
C VAL A 122 5.69 -21.62 -21.55
N LYS A 123 5.73 -22.90 -21.91
CA LYS A 123 5.68 -23.40 -23.29
C LYS A 123 4.34 -24.06 -23.52
N THR A 124 3.51 -23.47 -24.35
CA THR A 124 2.28 -24.14 -24.80
C THR A 124 2.61 -25.06 -25.97
N THR A 125 2.10 -26.28 -25.89
CA THR A 125 2.12 -27.23 -26.99
C THR A 125 0.78 -27.12 -27.72
N GLY A 126 0.78 -27.12 -29.05
CA GLY A 126 -0.45 -26.95 -29.84
C GLY A 126 -1.54 -28.03 -29.60
N SER A 127 -1.26 -29.04 -28.79
CA SER A 127 -2.19 -30.08 -28.31
C SER A 127 -3.02 -29.66 -27.09
N GLY A 128 -2.87 -28.43 -26.58
CA GLY A 128 -3.57 -27.94 -25.39
C GLY A 128 -2.88 -28.29 -24.08
N ALA A 129 -1.69 -28.90 -24.10
CA ALA A 129 -0.86 -29.04 -22.91
C ALA A 129 0.10 -27.83 -22.79
N PHE A 130 0.43 -27.44 -21.57
CA PHE A 130 1.48 -26.47 -21.30
C PHE A 130 2.55 -27.08 -20.41
N LEU A 131 3.77 -26.63 -20.61
CA LEU A 131 4.92 -26.96 -19.79
C LEU A 131 5.40 -25.69 -19.12
N VAL A 132 5.43 -25.67 -17.79
CA VAL A 132 5.91 -24.53 -17.01
C VAL A 132 7.19 -24.90 -16.27
N GLU A 133 8.19 -24.05 -16.40
CA GLU A 133 9.36 -24.07 -15.54
C GLU A 133 8.99 -23.47 -14.17
N LEU A 134 9.17 -24.21 -13.09
CA LEU A 134 9.05 -23.67 -11.74
C LEU A 134 10.39 -23.11 -11.27
N ARG A 135 10.45 -21.79 -11.09
CA ARG A 135 11.65 -21.11 -10.58
C ARG A 135 11.66 -21.13 -9.06
N GLY A 136 12.72 -21.71 -8.50
CA GLY A 136 12.95 -21.75 -7.05
C GLY A 136 13.50 -20.42 -6.50
N LEU A 137 13.58 -20.32 -5.16
CA LEU A 137 14.06 -19.10 -4.49
C LEU A 137 15.47 -18.64 -4.87
N VAL A 138 16.33 -19.55 -5.36
CA VAL A 138 17.71 -19.22 -5.76
C VAL A 138 17.74 -18.28 -6.97
N ASP A 139 16.72 -18.31 -7.81
CA ASP A 139 16.60 -17.38 -8.95
C ASP A 139 16.49 -15.92 -8.47
N LEU A 140 15.76 -15.68 -7.38
CA LEU A 140 15.69 -14.35 -6.75
C LEU A 140 17.05 -13.87 -6.24
N LEU A 141 17.94 -14.79 -5.85
CA LEU A 141 19.30 -14.47 -5.37
C LEU A 141 20.30 -14.26 -6.52
N SER A 142 19.98 -14.73 -7.72
CA SER A 142 20.85 -14.60 -8.91
C SER A 142 20.73 -13.24 -9.58
N GLN A 143 19.83 -12.38 -9.08
CA GLN A 143 19.67 -11.03 -9.59
C GLN A 143 20.91 -10.17 -9.28
N LYS A 144 21.42 -9.48 -10.29
CA LYS A 144 22.52 -8.53 -10.12
C LYS A 144 21.99 -7.27 -9.42
N ILE A 145 22.08 -7.25 -8.10
CA ILE A 145 21.70 -6.09 -7.29
C ILE A 145 22.90 -5.12 -7.25
N GLY A 146 22.77 -3.99 -7.93
CA GLY A 146 23.81 -2.97 -7.92
C GLY A 146 23.35 -1.67 -8.58
N ASP A 147 23.90 -0.57 -8.10
CA ASP A 147 23.63 0.75 -8.65
C ASP A 147 24.59 1.05 -9.82
N THR A 148 24.04 1.49 -10.95
CA THR A 148 24.83 2.00 -12.08
C THR A 148 24.74 3.53 -12.12
N TYR A 149 25.85 4.19 -12.45
CA TYR A 149 25.90 5.63 -12.67
C TYR A 149 25.34 5.96 -14.07
N LEU A 150 24.03 6.18 -14.15
CA LEU A 150 23.33 6.60 -15.38
C LEU A 150 22.94 8.08 -15.31
N ASN A 151 22.78 8.73 -16.46
CA ASN A 151 22.29 10.11 -16.55
C ASN A 151 20.84 10.24 -16.06
N GLU A 152 20.05 9.19 -16.26
CA GLU A 152 18.62 9.11 -15.94
C GLU A 152 18.38 8.76 -14.47
N CYS A 153 17.21 9.17 -13.97
CA CYS A 153 16.71 8.78 -12.66
C CYS A 153 16.33 7.30 -12.67
N ARG A 154 16.94 6.53 -11.77
CA ARG A 154 16.62 5.11 -11.58
C ARG A 154 15.39 4.81 -10.72
N LEU A 155 14.68 5.85 -10.26
CA LEU A 155 13.55 5.66 -9.34
C LEU A 155 12.23 5.69 -10.09
N ASP A 156 11.31 4.87 -9.63
CA ASP A 156 9.90 4.99 -10.02
C ASP A 156 9.26 6.21 -9.38
N LEU A 157 8.43 6.88 -10.17
CA LEU A 157 7.63 8.00 -9.71
C LEU A 157 6.77 7.51 -8.54
N GLY A 158 6.67 8.28 -7.47
CA GLY A 158 5.91 7.87 -6.28
C GLY A 158 6.62 6.94 -5.31
N SER A 159 7.77 6.36 -5.68
CA SER A 159 8.54 5.54 -4.75
C SER A 159 8.99 6.36 -3.54
N LYS A 160 9.16 5.72 -2.38
CA LYS A 160 9.62 6.38 -1.13
C LYS A 160 10.91 7.19 -1.32
N LYS A 161 11.83 6.74 -2.18
CA LYS A 161 13.07 7.44 -2.49
C LYS A 161 12.87 8.62 -3.45
N CYS A 162 11.84 8.57 -4.30
CA CYS A 162 11.44 9.67 -5.17
C CYS A 162 10.76 10.75 -4.32
N GLY A 163 9.86 10.36 -3.41
CA GLY A 163 9.20 11.26 -2.47
C GLY A 163 8.14 12.17 -3.11
N ILE A 164 7.82 12.00 -4.39
CA ILE A 164 6.62 12.61 -4.98
C ILE A 164 5.40 11.88 -4.45
N GLU A 165 4.47 12.64 -3.92
CA GLU A 165 3.15 12.15 -3.58
C GLU A 165 2.29 12.17 -4.85
N ILE A 166 2.07 10.99 -5.45
CA ILE A 166 1.27 10.86 -6.68
C ILE A 166 -0.21 11.11 -6.39
N GLN A 167 -0.65 10.75 -5.19
CA GLN A 167 -2.03 10.86 -4.74
C GLN A 167 -2.04 11.70 -3.46
N PRO A 168 -2.72 12.87 -3.44
CA PRO A 168 -2.79 13.68 -2.23
C PRO A 168 -3.44 12.93 -1.07
N PRO A 169 -3.15 13.34 0.17
CA PRO A 169 -3.77 12.73 1.34
C PRO A 169 -5.28 12.96 1.35
N VAL A 170 -6.00 12.06 1.99
CA VAL A 170 -7.45 12.21 2.20
C VAL A 170 -7.72 13.38 3.13
N HIS A 171 -8.77 14.15 2.84
CA HIS A 171 -9.28 15.19 3.73
C HIS A 171 -9.58 14.62 5.12
N ARG A 172 -9.18 15.38 6.16
CA ARG A 172 -9.41 15.05 7.56
C ARG A 172 -10.25 16.16 8.20
N PRO A 173 -11.46 15.86 8.69
CA PRO A 173 -12.26 16.83 9.45
C PRO A 173 -11.51 17.33 10.70
N GLY A 174 -11.76 18.58 11.09
CA GLY A 174 -11.13 19.21 12.25
C GLY A 174 -9.61 19.32 12.17
N SER A 175 -9.02 19.30 10.98
CA SER A 175 -7.56 19.34 10.78
C SER A 175 -7.12 20.69 10.22
N LYS A 176 -5.89 21.10 10.50
CA LYS A 176 -5.35 22.35 9.96
C LYS A 176 -4.73 22.11 8.58
N TYR A 177 -4.99 23.06 7.70
CA TYR A 177 -4.39 23.12 6.37
C TYR A 177 -3.71 24.47 6.14
N LYS A 178 -2.68 24.45 5.29
CA LYS A 178 -1.96 25.63 4.79
C LYS A 178 -2.42 25.92 3.37
N VAL A 179 -2.27 27.18 2.97
CA VAL A 179 -2.52 27.58 1.59
C VAL A 179 -1.65 26.74 0.65
N GLY A 180 -2.30 26.07 -0.31
CA GLY A 180 -1.66 25.21 -1.28
C GLY A 180 -1.68 23.71 -0.96
N ASP A 181 -2.10 23.32 0.24
CA ASP A 181 -2.28 21.90 0.57
C ASP A 181 -3.35 21.29 -0.34
N ARG A 182 -3.07 20.09 -0.87
CA ARG A 182 -3.99 19.34 -1.72
C ARG A 182 -4.54 18.14 -0.97
N VAL A 183 -5.83 17.85 -1.14
CA VAL A 183 -6.49 16.70 -0.53
C VAL A 183 -7.49 16.06 -1.47
N LEU A 184 -7.88 14.83 -1.13
CA LEU A 184 -8.99 14.11 -1.75
C LEU A 184 -10.21 14.10 -0.84
N PHE A 185 -11.39 14.38 -1.40
CA PHE A 185 -12.66 14.24 -0.70
C PHE A 185 -13.48 13.10 -1.30
N PRO A 186 -14.00 12.19 -0.47
CA PRO A 186 -14.80 11.06 -0.98
C PRO A 186 -16.10 11.57 -1.60
N LEU A 187 -16.47 11.07 -2.78
CA LEU A 187 -17.73 11.45 -3.43
C LEU A 187 -18.94 10.93 -2.62
N ALA A 188 -19.88 11.81 -2.30
CA ALA A 188 -21.05 11.51 -1.47
C ALA A 188 -21.97 10.40 -2.02
N SER A 189 -21.99 10.16 -3.34
CA SER A 189 -22.91 9.20 -3.98
C SER A 189 -22.54 7.71 -3.78
N LEU A 190 -21.40 7.39 -3.16
CA LEU A 190 -20.99 6.02 -2.83
C LEU A 190 -20.86 5.77 -1.31
N ILE A 191 -21.36 6.72 -0.50
CA ILE A 191 -21.30 6.66 0.96
C ILE A 191 -22.68 6.28 1.52
N GLU A 192 -23.14 5.06 1.27
CA GLU A 192 -23.88 4.31 2.31
C GLU A 192 -22.86 3.65 3.26
N ARG A 193 -21.86 4.41 3.69
CA ARG A 193 -20.97 4.01 4.76
C ARG A 193 -21.25 4.97 5.90
N PRO A 194 -21.79 4.51 7.05
CA PRO A 194 -21.74 5.32 8.26
C PRO A 194 -20.27 5.47 8.64
N ARG A 195 -19.58 6.46 8.06
CA ARG A 195 -18.35 6.97 8.62
C ARG A 195 -18.78 7.64 9.91
N TYR A 196 -18.66 6.89 10.99
CA TYR A 196 -18.85 7.43 12.30
C TYR A 196 -17.64 8.32 12.58
N TYR A 197 -17.76 9.59 12.19
CA TYR A 197 -16.96 10.68 12.73
C TYR A 197 -17.66 11.03 14.04
N PRO A 198 -17.24 10.49 15.20
CA PRO A 198 -17.66 11.11 16.44
C PRO A 198 -17.27 12.57 16.35
N ASP A 199 -18.22 13.46 16.62
CA ASP A 199 -17.97 14.85 16.93
C ASP A 199 -16.70 14.91 17.78
N VAL A 200 -15.63 15.45 17.20
CA VAL A 200 -14.51 16.07 17.89
C VAL A 200 -14.20 15.47 19.26
N VAL A 201 -13.25 14.53 19.31
CA VAL A 201 -12.55 14.31 20.59
C VAL A 201 -11.60 15.50 20.80
N GLY A 202 -12.19 16.61 21.23
CA GLY A 202 -11.57 17.86 21.64
C GLY A 202 -10.64 18.52 20.62
N VAL A 203 -11.01 19.72 20.17
CA VAL A 203 -10.00 20.79 20.18
C VAL A 203 -9.48 20.82 21.62
N TYR A 204 -8.25 20.36 21.80
CA TYR A 204 -7.67 20.18 23.11
C TYR A 204 -7.42 21.55 23.77
N ASP A 205 -8.09 21.83 24.90
CA ASP A 205 -8.07 23.13 25.58
C ASP A 205 -6.86 23.33 26.52
N GLY A 206 -5.93 22.37 26.58
CA GLY A 206 -4.77 22.44 27.46
C GLY A 206 -4.99 21.91 28.88
N SER A 207 -6.21 21.63 29.34
CA SER A 207 -6.51 21.42 30.76
C SER A 207 -6.16 20.03 31.36
N LYS A 208 -6.10 18.97 30.54
CA LYS A 208 -5.97 17.57 31.02
C LYS A 208 -4.55 17.01 31.08
N TRP A 209 -3.56 17.78 30.63
CA TRP A 209 -2.16 17.37 30.57
C TRP A 209 -1.31 18.39 31.32
N TYR A 210 -0.66 18.02 32.43
CA TYR A 210 0.22 18.92 33.18
C TYR A 210 1.38 19.42 32.29
N HIS A 211 1.43 20.74 32.08
CA HIS A 211 2.32 21.45 31.17
C HIS A 211 3.80 21.41 31.58
N GLY A 212 4.71 21.36 30.60
CA GLY A 212 6.12 21.75 30.77
C GLY A 212 6.33 23.18 30.28
N ASP A 213 7.37 23.85 30.79
CA ASP A 213 7.66 25.26 30.51
C ASP A 213 7.93 25.52 29.02
N VAL A 214 7.12 26.41 28.42
CA VAL A 214 7.39 26.99 27.10
C VAL A 214 8.43 28.10 27.30
N PHE A 215 9.65 27.90 26.82
CA PHE A 215 10.66 28.97 26.81
C PHE A 215 10.37 29.89 25.61
N GLY A 216 9.85 31.08 25.89
CA GLY A 216 9.16 31.98 24.96
C GLY A 216 10.02 32.71 23.92
N GLU A 217 11.02 32.06 23.31
CA GLU A 217 11.98 32.73 22.42
C GLU A 217 12.24 32.02 21.07
N ASP A 218 11.75 30.78 20.87
CA ASP A 218 12.07 29.98 19.68
C ASP A 218 10.95 30.00 18.60
N ILE A 219 11.15 30.80 17.54
CA ILE A 219 10.24 30.99 16.37
C ILE A 219 9.81 29.70 15.64
N ASN A 220 10.51 28.58 15.81
CA ASN A 220 10.22 27.31 15.12
C ASN A 220 9.44 26.29 15.98
N MET A 221 9.21 26.57 17.27
CA MET A 221 8.28 25.81 18.13
C MET A 221 6.93 26.51 18.26
N THR A 222 6.62 27.47 17.37
CA THR A 222 5.30 28.07 17.34
C THR A 222 4.24 26.97 17.14
N PRO A 223 3.23 26.91 18.02
CA PRO A 223 2.14 25.94 17.90
C PRO A 223 1.50 26.03 16.52
N ILE A 224 1.35 24.89 15.85
CA ILE A 224 0.56 24.79 14.63
C ILE A 224 -0.91 25.05 14.97
N SER A 225 -1.44 24.53 16.08
CA SER A 225 -2.83 24.77 16.49
C SER A 225 -3.13 26.21 16.95
N GLY A 226 -2.10 27.02 17.22
CA GLY A 226 -2.24 28.31 17.91
C GLY A 226 -2.51 28.19 19.42
N GLY A 227 -2.69 26.96 19.93
CA GLY A 227 -2.83 26.62 21.35
C GLY A 227 -1.50 26.32 22.05
N LYS A 228 -1.52 25.71 23.24
CA LYS A 228 -0.29 25.31 23.94
C LYS A 228 0.21 23.95 23.45
N VAL A 229 1.51 23.83 23.18
CA VAL A 229 2.19 22.59 22.79
C VAL A 229 2.46 21.67 23.99
N LEU A 230 2.38 20.35 23.81
CA LEU A 230 2.81 19.37 24.81
C LEU A 230 4.31 19.10 24.67
N ALA A 231 5.12 19.69 25.54
CA ALA A 231 6.57 19.54 25.54
C ALA A 231 7.07 18.60 26.66
N PHE A 232 8.07 17.80 26.32
CA PHE A 232 8.73 16.83 27.19
C PHE A 232 10.19 17.20 27.32
N THR A 233 10.71 17.22 28.55
CA THR A 233 12.10 17.58 28.84
C THR A 233 12.95 16.37 29.26
N ASN A 234 12.33 15.20 29.43
CA ASN A 234 12.91 13.97 29.97
C ASN A 234 12.04 12.76 29.57
N SER A 235 12.33 11.57 30.13
CA SER A 235 11.61 10.30 29.87
C SER A 235 10.17 10.26 30.41
N ASN A 236 9.55 11.43 30.57
CA ASN A 236 8.20 11.54 31.07
C ASN A 236 7.21 11.02 30.04
N GLU A 237 6.24 10.25 30.52
CA GLU A 237 5.10 9.80 29.77
C GLU A 237 3.88 10.62 30.16
N ARG A 238 3.03 10.80 29.17
CA ARG A 238 1.74 11.42 29.25
C ARG A 238 0.77 10.47 28.55
N SER A 239 -0.21 9.94 29.28
CA SER A 239 -1.39 9.25 28.74
C SER A 239 -2.73 9.95 29.01
N ILE A 240 -3.68 9.79 28.09
CA ILE A 240 -5.10 10.08 28.28
C ILE A 240 -5.89 8.83 27.94
N SER A 241 -6.98 8.60 28.66
CA SER A 241 -7.90 7.50 28.37
C SER A 241 -9.33 7.99 28.30
N PHE A 242 -10.11 7.31 27.47
CA PHE A 242 -11.49 7.67 27.14
C PHE A 242 -12.26 6.40 26.79
N PHE A 243 -13.57 6.45 26.97
CA PHE A 243 -14.48 5.37 26.70
C PHE A 243 -14.92 5.34 25.22
N PRO A 244 -15.26 4.17 24.66
CA PRO A 244 -15.66 4.06 23.26
C PRO A 244 -16.86 4.93 22.88
N ASN A 245 -17.80 5.14 23.80
CA ASN A 245 -18.96 6.01 23.58
C ASN A 245 -18.60 7.51 23.52
N GLU A 246 -17.47 7.94 24.10
CA GLU A 246 -16.96 9.32 23.95
C GLU A 246 -16.45 9.58 22.53
N ILE A 247 -16.13 8.52 21.81
CA ILE A 247 -15.81 8.52 20.37
C ILE A 247 -16.91 7.82 19.57
N GLY A 248 -18.08 7.70 20.20
CA GLY A 248 -19.33 7.13 19.74
C GLY A 248 -19.29 5.79 18.99
N LEU A 249 -18.28 4.98 19.28
CA LEU A 249 -18.33 3.55 18.98
C LEU A 249 -19.38 2.86 19.87
N THR A 250 -20.34 2.19 19.24
CA THR A 250 -21.30 1.35 19.97
C THR A 250 -20.68 -0.01 20.36
N PRO A 251 -21.20 -0.70 21.39
CA PRO A 251 -20.74 -2.04 21.75
C PRO A 251 -20.78 -3.04 20.59
N GLU A 252 -21.79 -2.96 19.72
CA GLU A 252 -21.94 -3.81 18.53
C GLU A 252 -20.85 -3.54 17.50
N GLN A 253 -20.51 -2.26 17.30
CA GLN A 253 -19.44 -1.85 16.38
C GLN A 253 -18.07 -2.34 16.89
N ILE A 254 -17.80 -2.26 18.19
CA ILE A 254 -16.57 -2.80 18.79
C ILE A 254 -16.53 -4.32 18.61
N ALA A 255 -17.62 -5.00 18.94
CA ALA A 255 -17.72 -6.46 18.83
C ALA A 255 -17.52 -6.97 17.39
N SER A 256 -17.80 -6.14 16.38
CA SER A 256 -17.61 -6.50 14.97
C SER A 256 -16.14 -6.76 14.59
N GLY A 257 -15.17 -6.18 15.31
CA GLY A 257 -13.74 -6.27 14.98
C GLY A 257 -13.35 -5.60 13.65
N ARG A 258 -14.26 -4.81 13.06
CA ARG A 258 -14.08 -4.20 11.73
C ARG A 258 -13.40 -2.83 11.75
N TYR A 259 -13.08 -2.29 12.93
CA TYR A 259 -12.58 -0.93 13.08
C TYR A 259 -11.12 -0.90 13.54
N LYS A 260 -10.43 0.22 13.27
CA LYS A 260 -9.11 0.57 13.80
C LYS A 260 -9.12 1.99 14.36
N LEU A 261 -8.32 2.22 15.37
CA LEU A 261 -8.04 3.55 15.93
C LEU A 261 -6.74 4.08 15.34
N VAL A 262 -6.77 5.33 14.92
CA VAL A 262 -5.63 6.05 14.38
C VAL A 262 -5.35 7.24 15.26
N PHE A 263 -4.25 7.19 16.00
CA PHE A 263 -3.74 8.31 16.76
C PHE A 263 -2.65 9.02 15.96
N SER A 264 -2.89 10.28 15.62
CA SER A 264 -1.96 11.07 14.80
C SER A 264 -1.75 12.46 15.37
N GLY A 265 -0.70 13.11 14.90
CA GLY A 265 -0.47 14.53 15.18
C GLY A 265 0.87 14.98 14.63
N GLN A 266 1.35 16.10 15.12
CA GLN A 266 2.63 16.69 14.74
C GLN A 266 3.62 16.55 15.90
N ALA A 267 4.87 16.30 15.58
CA ALA A 267 5.95 16.25 16.55
C ALA A 267 7.17 17.08 16.11
N TYR A 268 7.86 17.64 17.09
CA TYR A 268 9.02 18.49 16.91
C TYR A 268 10.16 18.06 17.85
N GLY A 269 11.27 17.59 17.29
CA GLY A 269 12.49 17.26 18.05
C GLY A 269 13.50 18.40 18.01
N TYR A 270 14.00 18.81 19.18
CA TYR A 270 14.90 19.97 19.28
C TYR A 270 16.37 19.67 18.95
N TRP A 271 16.91 18.56 19.46
CA TRP A 271 18.31 18.15 19.27
C TRP A 271 18.45 16.96 18.32
N ALA A 272 19.67 16.74 17.81
CA ALA A 272 20.00 15.67 16.84
C ALA A 272 19.76 14.25 17.37
N ASP A 273 19.53 14.13 18.66
CA ASP A 273 19.31 12.91 19.41
C ASP A 273 18.06 13.01 20.31
N SER A 274 17.27 14.08 20.17
CA SER A 274 15.90 14.16 20.70
C SER A 274 15.02 13.17 19.94
N SER A 275 14.38 12.27 20.67
CA SER A 275 13.34 11.39 20.12
C SER A 275 12.22 11.24 21.13
N GLY A 276 11.09 10.75 20.65
CA GLY A 276 9.99 10.35 21.53
C GLY A 276 9.21 9.23 20.91
N TRP A 277 8.02 9.03 21.44
CA TRP A 277 7.16 7.95 21.02
C TRP A 277 5.70 8.36 21.21
N ALA A 278 4.84 7.73 20.43
CA ALA A 278 3.39 7.80 20.56
C ALA A 278 2.83 6.38 20.56
N SER A 279 1.75 6.14 21.29
CA SER A 279 1.09 4.83 21.34
C SER A 279 -0.42 4.97 21.46
N VAL A 280 -1.12 3.97 20.92
CA VAL A 280 -2.55 3.77 21.09
C VAL A 280 -2.79 2.33 21.57
N ALA A 281 -3.74 2.15 22.50
CA ALA A 281 -4.03 0.88 23.12
C ALA A 281 -5.52 0.68 23.37
N CYS A 282 -5.97 -0.55 23.11
CA CYS A 282 -7.25 -1.07 23.57
C CYS A 282 -7.09 -1.64 24.98
N GLN A 283 -8.04 -1.34 25.86
CA GLN A 283 -8.02 -1.75 27.25
C GLN A 283 -9.29 -2.51 27.63
N TYR A 284 -9.12 -3.52 28.48
CA TYR A 284 -10.23 -4.24 29.12
C TYR A 284 -10.31 -3.84 30.59
N GLN A 285 -11.50 -3.97 31.15
CA GLN A 285 -11.75 -3.71 32.58
C GLN A 285 -11.41 -4.96 33.40
N TYR A 286 -10.65 -4.80 34.48
CA TYR A 286 -10.32 -5.90 35.37
C TYR A 286 -11.48 -6.21 36.31
N PHE A 287 -12.17 -7.33 36.09
CA PHE A 287 -13.21 -7.89 36.98
C PHE A 287 -14.18 -6.86 37.59
N GLY A 288 -14.70 -5.91 36.79
CA GLY A 288 -15.67 -4.89 37.26
C GLY A 288 -15.09 -3.83 38.21
N THR A 289 -13.77 -3.78 38.38
CA THR A 289 -13.08 -2.74 39.14
C THR A 289 -12.87 -1.47 38.29
N ASN A 290 -12.40 -0.39 38.90
CA ASN A 290 -11.99 0.82 38.16
C ASN A 290 -10.59 0.69 37.51
N PHE A 291 -9.98 -0.50 37.53
CA PHE A 291 -8.69 -0.74 36.91
C PHE A 291 -8.86 -1.27 35.48
N TYR A 292 -8.07 -0.70 34.57
CA TYR A 292 -8.05 -1.04 33.15
C TYR A 292 -6.65 -1.48 32.76
N PHE A 293 -6.56 -2.55 31.97
CA PHE A 293 -5.29 -3.08 31.48
C PHE A 293 -5.31 -3.15 29.97
N ASN A 294 -4.15 -2.99 29.34
CA ASN A 294 -4.03 -3.14 27.89
C ASN A 294 -4.33 -4.58 27.50
N ILE A 295 -5.14 -4.76 26.46
CA ILE A 295 -5.40 -6.07 25.86
C ILE A 295 -4.10 -6.52 25.16
N ALA A 296 -3.71 -7.77 25.38
CA ALA A 296 -2.50 -8.33 24.78
C ALA A 296 -2.60 -8.29 23.25
N GLY A 297 -1.57 -7.76 22.59
CA GLY A 297 -1.55 -7.62 21.12
C GLY A 297 -2.28 -6.40 20.56
N ALA A 298 -3.16 -5.76 21.33
CA ALA A 298 -3.95 -4.58 20.94
C ALA A 298 -3.38 -3.26 21.51
N ARG A 299 -2.04 -3.16 21.51
CA ARG A 299 -1.30 -1.91 21.70
C ARG A 299 -0.31 -1.76 20.56
N ARG A 300 -0.23 -0.55 20.02
CA ARG A 300 0.77 -0.17 19.02
C ARG A 300 1.45 1.11 19.42
N SER A 301 2.72 1.21 19.06
CA SER A 301 3.56 2.36 19.35
C SER A 301 4.43 2.65 18.14
N THR A 302 4.59 3.94 17.81
CA THR A 302 5.61 4.38 16.86
C THR A 302 6.69 5.15 17.57
N GLU A 303 7.91 5.02 17.08
CA GLU A 303 8.97 5.97 17.41
C GLU A 303 8.78 7.25 16.60
N VAL A 304 9.07 8.37 17.24
CA VAL A 304 9.10 9.69 16.62
C VAL A 304 10.58 10.08 16.57
N PRO A 305 11.24 9.95 15.39
CA PRO A 305 12.69 10.05 15.27
C PRO A 305 13.18 11.49 15.43
N SER A 306 14.49 11.65 15.64
CA SER A 306 15.13 12.97 15.63
C SER A 306 14.98 13.66 14.28
N GLN A 307 14.78 14.98 14.31
CA GLN A 307 14.37 15.81 13.17
C GLN A 307 15.47 16.81 12.72
N VAL A 308 16.74 16.53 12.99
CA VAL A 308 17.89 17.36 12.57
C VAL A 308 18.44 16.88 11.23
N PRO A 309 18.87 17.79 10.32
CA PRO A 309 19.01 19.24 10.48
C PRO A 309 17.75 20.07 10.24
N ASP A 310 16.66 19.47 9.76
CA ASP A 310 15.50 20.20 9.22
C ASP A 310 14.71 21.04 10.25
N ARG A 311 14.78 20.72 11.56
CA ARG A 311 14.14 21.47 12.67
C ARG A 311 12.71 21.95 12.34
N ARG A 312 11.85 21.00 11.93
CA ARG A 312 10.46 21.25 11.51
C ARG A 312 9.51 20.25 12.16
N TRP A 313 8.26 20.68 12.35
CA TRP A 313 7.15 19.80 12.70
C TRP A 313 6.99 18.69 11.67
N ARG A 314 6.83 17.45 12.14
CA ARG A 314 6.61 16.27 11.31
C ARG A 314 5.38 15.49 11.77
N PRO A 315 4.58 14.98 10.81
CA PRO A 315 3.44 14.17 11.16
C PRO A 315 3.91 12.82 11.72
N PHE A 316 3.17 12.31 12.71
CA PHE A 316 3.23 10.92 13.15
C PHE A 316 1.83 10.31 13.09
N SER A 317 1.77 8.99 12.95
CA SER A 317 0.53 8.21 13.04
C SER A 317 0.84 6.87 13.70
N VAL A 318 -0.08 6.41 14.55
CA VAL A 318 -0.05 5.09 15.18
C VAL A 318 -1.43 4.50 15.06
N GLU A 319 -1.51 3.29 14.51
CA GLU A 319 -2.78 2.62 14.26
C GLU A 319 -2.85 1.34 15.07
N VAL A 320 -4.03 1.02 15.60
CA VAL A 320 -4.32 -0.27 16.23
C VAL A 320 -5.72 -0.73 15.87
N ASP A 321 -5.87 -1.99 15.54
CA ASP A 321 -7.19 -2.58 15.35
C ASP A 321 -7.99 -2.51 16.66
N VAL A 322 -9.26 -2.15 16.57
CA VAL A 322 -10.17 -2.15 17.71
C VAL A 322 -10.47 -3.60 18.08
N ASP A 323 -9.93 -4.02 19.23
CA ASP A 323 -10.19 -5.35 19.77
C ASP A 323 -11.67 -5.48 20.21
N PRO A 324 -12.39 -6.57 19.86
CA PRO A 324 -13.77 -6.79 20.30
C PRO A 324 -14.00 -6.75 21.81
N GLY A 325 -12.97 -7.03 22.61
CA GLY A 325 -12.97 -6.94 24.06
C GLY A 325 -12.74 -5.53 24.62
N SER A 326 -12.58 -4.52 23.77
CA SER A 326 -12.28 -3.14 24.18
C SER A 326 -13.40 -2.54 25.03
N LYS A 327 -13.05 -2.10 26.24
CA LYS A 327 -13.94 -1.33 27.14
C LYS A 327 -13.47 0.11 27.34
N ARG A 328 -12.20 0.38 27.07
CA ARG A 328 -11.59 1.71 27.15
C ARG A 328 -10.45 1.80 26.15
N PHE A 329 -10.14 3.01 25.71
CA PHE A 329 -8.97 3.27 24.89
C PHE A 329 -8.00 4.17 25.65
N SER A 330 -6.72 4.04 25.33
CA SER A 330 -5.67 4.89 25.88
C SER A 330 -4.74 5.32 24.77
N VAL A 331 -4.43 6.61 24.71
CA VAL A 331 -3.31 7.11 23.92
C VAL A 331 -2.26 7.69 24.86
N ALA A 332 -1.00 7.47 24.50
CA ALA A 332 0.12 7.94 25.27
C ALA A 332 1.22 8.46 24.38
N LEU A 333 1.98 9.41 24.89
CA LEU A 333 3.10 10.04 24.22
C LEU A 333 4.15 10.39 25.26
N GLY A 334 5.42 10.41 24.83
CA GLY A 334 6.52 10.66 25.75
C GLY A 334 7.83 10.96 25.05
N GLY A 335 8.73 11.57 25.81
CA GLY A 335 10.12 11.76 25.40
C GLY A 335 10.96 10.52 25.69
N ARG A 336 12.05 10.34 24.93
CA ARG A 336 13.11 9.39 25.27
C ARG A 336 14.36 10.10 25.78
N PRO A 337 15.09 9.49 26.73
CA PRO A 337 16.37 10.02 27.16
C PRO A 337 17.42 9.87 26.07
N GLY A 338 18.30 10.87 25.98
CA GLY A 338 19.73 10.67 26.26
C GLY A 338 20.41 9.35 25.89
N ASN A 339 21.29 9.30 24.89
CA ASN A 339 22.46 8.39 24.95
C ASN A 339 23.49 8.90 25.99
N ASP A 340 23.44 10.20 26.30
CA ASP A 340 24.29 10.91 27.26
C ASP A 340 23.59 11.19 28.62
N GLY A 341 22.36 10.72 28.80
CA GLY A 341 21.59 10.94 30.03
C GLY A 341 21.06 12.37 30.25
N LEU A 342 21.20 13.29 29.29
CA LEU A 342 20.73 14.68 29.41
C LEU A 342 19.22 14.86 29.13
N THR A 343 18.66 15.98 29.60
CA THR A 343 17.25 16.40 29.41
C THR A 343 17.00 16.87 27.97
N ARG A 344 16.53 15.96 27.11
CA ARG A 344 16.25 16.24 25.69
C ARG A 344 14.79 16.62 25.47
N ARG A 345 14.57 17.54 24.53
CA ARG A 345 13.27 18.17 24.29
C ARG A 345 12.57 17.65 23.04
N ILE A 346 11.34 17.16 23.20
CA ILE A 346 10.38 16.86 22.12
C ILE A 346 9.04 17.53 22.42
N ALA A 347 8.36 18.02 21.39
CA ALA A 347 7.08 18.71 21.47
C ALA A 347 6.04 18.04 20.56
N PHE A 348 4.77 18.06 20.96
CA PHE A 348 3.64 17.52 20.22
C PHE A 348 2.51 18.55 20.08
N ASP A 349 1.86 18.57 18.92
CA ASP A 349 0.72 19.44 18.60
C ASP A 349 -0.24 18.73 17.62
N GLU A 350 -1.43 19.29 17.40
CA GLU A 350 -2.47 18.77 16.49
C GLU A 350 -2.80 17.29 16.72
N LEU A 351 -2.89 16.90 18.00
CA LEU A 351 -3.20 15.53 18.38
C LEU A 351 -4.65 15.20 18.04
N THR A 352 -4.86 14.12 17.28
CA THR A 352 -6.18 13.66 16.84
C THR A 352 -6.28 12.14 16.97
N ILE A 353 -7.49 11.67 17.29
CA ILE A 353 -7.83 10.25 17.31
C ILE A 353 -9.00 10.05 16.34
N ALA A 354 -8.82 9.17 15.37
CA ALA A 354 -9.84 8.81 14.39
C ALA A 354 -10.19 7.32 14.48
N VAL A 355 -11.43 6.98 14.14
CA VAL A 355 -11.91 5.60 13.97
C VAL A 355 -12.04 5.34 12.47
N MET A 356 -11.44 4.25 11.99
CA MET A 356 -11.51 3.83 10.58
C MET A 356 -11.88 2.35 10.48
N LEU A 357 -12.15 1.84 9.27
CA LEU A 357 -12.30 0.40 9.05
C LEU A 357 -10.92 -0.29 8.94
N LYS A 358 -10.81 -1.52 9.47
CA LYS A 358 -9.56 -2.31 9.60
C LYS A 358 -8.91 -2.64 8.25
N ASP A 359 -9.72 -2.87 7.22
CA ASP A 359 -9.28 -3.25 5.87
C ASP A 359 -9.53 -2.15 4.83
N GLU A 360 -9.74 -0.90 5.26
CA GLU A 360 -9.61 0.21 4.32
C GLU A 360 -8.12 0.38 3.98
N ILE A 361 -7.72 -0.28 2.88
CA ILE A 361 -6.78 0.29 1.92
C ILE A 361 -7.26 1.73 1.70
N GLU A 362 -6.35 2.72 1.68
CA GLU A 362 -6.70 4.07 1.25
C GLU A 362 -7.66 3.95 0.06
N PRO A 363 -8.87 4.53 0.14
CA PRO A 363 -9.87 4.36 -0.91
C PRO A 363 -9.20 4.54 -2.27
N GLY A 364 -9.44 3.61 -3.20
CA GLY A 364 -8.83 3.75 -4.51
C GLY A 364 -9.21 5.09 -5.11
N TYR A 365 -8.33 5.65 -5.94
CA TYR A 365 -8.49 6.99 -6.50
C TYR A 365 -9.87 7.23 -7.15
N GLU A 366 -10.48 6.16 -7.67
CA GLU A 366 -11.84 6.13 -8.23
C GLU A 366 -12.95 6.51 -7.25
N GLN A 367 -12.75 6.29 -5.95
CA GLN A 367 -13.72 6.61 -4.90
C GLN A 367 -13.74 8.11 -4.55
N TYR A 368 -12.83 8.89 -5.15
CA TYR A 368 -12.70 10.34 -5.02
C TYR A 368 -13.13 11.13 -6.26
N GLY A 369 -13.67 10.45 -7.28
CA GLY A 369 -14.27 11.11 -8.43
C GLY A 369 -13.29 11.80 -9.38
N GLY A 370 -11.98 11.54 -9.25
CA GLY A 370 -10.98 12.15 -10.10
C GLY A 370 -10.78 13.66 -9.88
N ILE A 371 -11.17 14.19 -8.71
CA ILE A 371 -11.08 15.61 -8.38
C ILE A 371 -10.23 15.78 -7.13
N GLU A 372 -9.29 16.73 -7.18
CA GLU A 372 -8.50 17.13 -6.02
C GLU A 372 -9.01 18.48 -5.51
N PHE A 373 -8.78 18.77 -4.23
CA PHE A 373 -9.14 20.06 -3.64
C PHE A 373 -7.89 20.74 -3.11
N ILE A 374 -7.72 22.03 -3.43
CA ILE A 374 -6.60 22.84 -2.93
C ILE A 374 -7.09 23.87 -1.91
N ALA A 375 -6.40 23.96 -0.78
CA ALA A 375 -6.68 24.95 0.24
C ALA A 375 -6.27 26.34 -0.27
N ARG A 376 -7.23 27.26 -0.37
CA ARG A 376 -7.02 28.67 -0.75
C ARG A 376 -6.84 29.58 0.45
N SER A 377 -7.32 29.18 1.62
CA SER A 377 -7.00 29.80 2.90
C SER A 377 -6.32 28.80 3.83
N ALA A 378 -5.49 29.29 4.75
CA ALA A 378 -5.00 28.51 5.86
C ALA A 378 -6.03 28.55 6.99
N GLY A 379 -6.21 27.44 7.69
CA GLY A 379 -7.23 27.35 8.73
C GLY A 379 -7.46 25.93 9.19
N MET A 380 -8.43 25.78 10.08
CA MET A 380 -8.95 24.49 10.56
C MET A 380 -10.26 24.17 9.82
N THR A 381 -10.37 22.94 9.32
CA THR A 381 -11.59 22.44 8.67
C THR A 381 -12.70 22.21 9.69
N SER A 382 -13.94 22.19 9.20
CA SER A 382 -15.07 21.78 10.02
C SER A 382 -14.90 20.32 10.43
N VAL A 383 -15.57 20.00 11.52
CA VAL A 383 -15.66 18.64 12.06
C VAL A 383 -16.88 17.92 11.51
N ASP A 384 -17.86 18.70 11.07
CA ASP A 384 -19.06 18.25 10.39
C ASP A 384 -18.77 17.95 8.90
N PRO A 385 -19.53 17.02 8.27
CA PRO A 385 -19.45 16.79 6.84
C PRO A 385 -19.69 18.09 6.05
N VAL A 386 -18.84 18.34 5.04
CA VAL A 386 -18.99 19.46 4.12
C VAL A 386 -19.43 18.95 2.74
N GLU A 387 -20.45 19.56 2.16
CA GLU A 387 -20.85 19.29 0.78
C GLU A 387 -19.96 20.09 -0.17
N LEU A 388 -19.14 19.38 -0.95
CA LEU A 388 -18.26 19.99 -1.93
C LEU A 388 -18.83 19.91 -3.33
N SER A 389 -18.62 20.97 -4.09
CA SER A 389 -18.81 20.92 -5.54
C SER A 389 -17.56 20.33 -6.18
N GLY A 390 -17.74 19.26 -6.95
CA GLY A 390 -16.69 18.66 -7.77
C GLY A 390 -16.35 19.45 -9.05
N VAL A 391 -17.07 20.54 -9.33
CA VAL A 391 -16.86 21.35 -10.54
C VAL A 391 -15.52 22.10 -10.41
N PRO A 392 -14.54 21.90 -11.31
CA PRO A 392 -13.27 22.60 -11.25
C PRO A 392 -13.44 24.12 -11.16
N GLY A 393 -12.74 24.75 -10.22
CA GLY A 393 -12.84 26.16 -9.87
C GLY A 393 -13.92 26.52 -8.86
N ALA A 394 -14.82 25.60 -8.52
CA ALA A 394 -15.80 25.82 -7.46
C ALA A 394 -15.10 25.91 -6.11
N GLN A 395 -15.51 26.88 -5.30
CA GLN A 395 -14.98 27.09 -3.96
C GLN A 395 -16.03 26.74 -2.91
N THR A 396 -15.59 26.05 -1.85
CA THR A 396 -16.43 25.69 -0.71
C THR A 396 -15.70 26.02 0.58
N VAL A 397 -16.42 26.60 1.53
CA VAL A 397 -15.88 26.90 2.87
C VAL A 397 -16.15 25.71 3.79
N ASP A 398 -15.10 25.24 4.43
CA ASP A 398 -15.06 24.14 5.38
C ASP A 398 -14.35 24.62 6.65
N GLY A 399 -15.12 24.95 7.68
CA GLY A 399 -14.62 25.64 8.86
C GLY A 399 -14.05 27.01 8.49
N THR A 400 -12.73 27.16 8.61
CA THR A 400 -11.97 28.37 8.19
C THR A 400 -11.13 28.17 6.93
N VAL A 401 -11.15 26.96 6.37
CA VAL A 401 -10.46 26.61 5.13
C VAL A 401 -11.43 26.78 3.95
N THR A 402 -11.01 27.52 2.92
CA THR A 402 -11.70 27.57 1.64
C THR A 402 -11.03 26.57 0.71
N TRP A 403 -11.75 25.52 0.36
CA TRP A 403 -11.34 24.54 -0.64
C TRP A 403 -11.72 25.00 -2.03
N GLU A 404 -10.86 24.79 -3.01
CA GLU A 404 -11.19 24.92 -4.43
C GLU A 404 -11.01 23.58 -5.13
N ALA A 405 -12.06 23.13 -5.83
CA ALA A 405 -11.97 21.94 -6.68
C ALA A 405 -11.02 22.22 -7.84
N VAL A 406 -10.05 21.33 -8.06
CA VAL A 406 -9.04 21.46 -9.10
C VAL A 406 -8.85 20.14 -9.81
N ALA A 407 -8.42 20.22 -11.07
CA ALA A 407 -7.99 19.04 -11.80
C ALA A 407 -6.83 18.34 -11.03
N PRO A 408 -6.78 17.01 -11.11
CA PRO A 408 -5.73 16.27 -10.47
C PRO A 408 -4.36 16.59 -11.05
N ARG A 409 -3.34 16.41 -10.22
CA ARG A 409 -1.99 16.80 -10.59
C ARG A 409 -1.23 15.68 -11.29
N TYR A 410 -1.29 14.48 -10.74
CA TYR A 410 -0.45 13.37 -11.18
C TYR A 410 -1.19 12.06 -11.40
N ARG A 411 -2.40 11.90 -10.88
CA ARG A 411 -3.21 10.70 -11.08
C ARG A 411 -4.58 11.10 -11.57
N PHE A 412 -5.00 10.57 -12.71
CA PHE A 412 -6.22 10.92 -13.41
C PHE A 412 -7.13 9.71 -13.42
N LEU A 413 -8.44 9.93 -13.32
CA LEU A 413 -9.46 8.91 -13.55
C LEU A 413 -10.02 9.14 -14.94
N GLY A 414 -10.28 8.05 -15.67
CA GLY A 414 -10.95 8.12 -16.95
C GLY A 414 -11.81 6.90 -17.20
N GLU A 415 -12.74 7.07 -18.12
CA GLU A 415 -13.58 6.01 -18.67
C GLU A 415 -13.28 5.85 -20.17
N VAL A 416 -13.56 4.67 -20.71
CA VAL A 416 -13.55 4.40 -22.15
C VAL A 416 -14.90 4.80 -22.76
N PRO A 417 -14.98 5.92 -23.51
CA PRO A 417 -16.25 6.38 -24.07
C PRO A 417 -16.62 5.68 -25.38
N GLU A 418 -15.61 5.19 -26.12
CA GLU A 418 -15.77 4.47 -27.37
C GLU A 418 -14.62 3.49 -27.59
N LEU A 419 -14.89 2.46 -28.39
CA LEU A 419 -13.91 1.40 -28.68
C LEU A 419 -12.73 1.94 -29.50
N SER A 420 -11.52 1.54 -29.12
CA SER A 420 -10.33 1.78 -29.92
C SER A 420 -10.16 0.70 -31.00
N THR A 421 -9.51 1.06 -32.11
CA THR A 421 -9.30 0.14 -33.25
C THR A 421 -8.23 -0.93 -32.98
N ARG A 422 -7.38 -0.72 -31.97
CA ARG A 422 -6.26 -1.60 -31.61
C ARG A 422 -6.21 -1.75 -30.09
N THR A 423 -5.71 -2.89 -29.60
CA THR A 423 -5.49 -3.13 -28.17
C THR A 423 -4.30 -2.34 -27.59
N THR A 424 -3.49 -1.69 -28.45
CA THR A 424 -2.44 -0.75 -28.05
C THR A 424 -2.95 0.69 -27.88
N GLN A 425 -4.26 0.91 -27.99
CA GLN A 425 -4.86 2.24 -27.91
C GLN A 425 -6.07 2.20 -26.99
N VAL A 426 -6.21 3.27 -26.21
CA VAL A 426 -7.38 3.52 -25.36
C VAL A 426 -7.83 4.93 -25.63
N ARG A 427 -9.13 5.14 -25.78
CA ARG A 427 -9.66 6.49 -25.91
C ARG A 427 -10.16 6.99 -24.57
N SER A 428 -9.93 8.27 -24.30
CA SER A 428 -10.50 8.98 -23.17
C SER A 428 -10.81 10.43 -23.52
N THR A 429 -11.95 10.91 -23.03
CA THR A 429 -12.35 12.32 -23.07
C THR A 429 -12.08 13.06 -21.76
N ASP A 430 -11.75 12.32 -20.68
CA ASP A 430 -11.72 12.85 -19.32
C ASP A 430 -10.33 13.36 -18.91
N LEU A 431 -9.30 13.04 -19.72
CA LEU A 431 -7.91 13.39 -19.47
C LEU A 431 -7.62 14.83 -19.93
N ALA A 432 -7.99 15.82 -19.13
CA ALA A 432 -7.78 17.24 -19.42
C ALA A 432 -6.32 17.73 -19.23
N VAL A 433 -5.33 16.99 -19.76
CA VAL A 433 -3.90 17.29 -19.66
C VAL A 433 -3.32 17.71 -21.00
N ALA A 434 -2.14 18.34 -20.99
CA ALA A 434 -1.43 18.70 -22.22
C ALA A 434 -0.82 17.45 -22.89
N ASP A 435 -0.60 17.54 -24.20
CA ASP A 435 0.18 16.54 -24.94
C ASP A 435 1.56 16.38 -24.28
N GLY A 436 2.08 15.16 -24.23
CA GLY A 436 3.34 14.86 -23.55
C GLY A 436 3.24 14.72 -22.02
N TRP A 437 2.13 15.11 -21.38
CA TRP A 437 2.02 15.03 -19.92
C TRP A 437 2.00 13.58 -19.41
N LEU A 438 1.48 12.66 -20.21
CA LEU A 438 1.29 11.25 -19.86
C LEU A 438 2.35 10.32 -20.45
N ASP A 439 3.26 10.84 -21.27
CA ASP A 439 4.30 10.05 -21.94
C ASP A 439 5.23 9.41 -20.91
N TRP A 440 5.43 8.08 -21.01
CA TRP A 440 6.11 7.24 -20.02
C TRP A 440 5.38 7.17 -18.67
N GLY A 441 4.08 7.42 -18.68
CA GLY A 441 3.17 7.20 -17.56
C GLY A 441 2.67 5.77 -17.51
N VAL A 442 1.79 5.48 -16.56
CA VAL A 442 1.20 4.15 -16.38
C VAL A 442 -0.32 4.27 -16.34
N MET A 443 -0.99 3.50 -17.19
CA MET A 443 -2.44 3.31 -17.16
C MET A 443 -2.76 2.00 -16.44
N THR A 444 -3.65 2.04 -15.44
CA THR A 444 -4.12 0.85 -14.72
C THR A 444 -5.64 0.74 -14.86
N PHE A 445 -6.13 -0.36 -15.43
CA PHE A 445 -7.55 -0.63 -15.54
C PHE A 445 -8.14 -1.04 -14.19
N LEU A 446 -9.31 -0.50 -13.87
CA LEU A 446 -10.04 -0.75 -12.63
C LEU A 446 -11.18 -1.76 -12.83
N THR A 447 -11.82 -1.72 -14.01
CA THR A 447 -12.96 -2.57 -14.34
C THR A 447 -12.74 -3.29 -15.68
N GLY A 448 -13.72 -4.09 -16.10
CA GLY A 448 -13.67 -4.84 -17.34
C GLY A 448 -12.74 -6.06 -17.29
N LYS A 449 -12.49 -6.67 -18.46
CA LYS A 449 -11.63 -7.87 -18.57
C LYS A 449 -10.15 -7.57 -18.29
N ASN A 450 -9.75 -6.30 -18.34
CA ASN A 450 -8.40 -5.85 -18.04
C ASN A 450 -8.23 -5.38 -16.58
N ALA A 451 -9.24 -5.53 -15.71
CA ALA A 451 -9.15 -5.06 -14.32
C ALA A 451 -7.86 -5.53 -13.61
N GLY A 452 -7.17 -4.58 -12.95
CA GLY A 452 -5.88 -4.78 -12.29
C GLY A 452 -4.66 -4.73 -13.20
N ARG A 453 -4.83 -4.73 -14.54
CA ARG A 453 -3.70 -4.65 -15.48
C ARG A 453 -3.18 -3.24 -15.59
N SER A 454 -1.86 -3.12 -15.60
CA SER A 454 -1.15 -1.86 -15.82
C SER A 454 -0.35 -1.91 -17.11
N MET A 455 -0.32 -0.81 -17.85
CA MET A 455 0.43 -0.68 -19.10
C MET A 455 1.08 0.70 -19.20
N GLU A 456 2.31 0.74 -19.71
CA GLU A 456 3.04 1.99 -19.95
C GLU A 456 2.42 2.77 -21.11
N ILE A 457 2.37 4.09 -20.96
CA ILE A 457 1.86 5.02 -21.96
C ILE A 457 3.03 5.53 -22.79
N MET A 458 2.96 5.37 -24.11
CA MET A 458 3.95 5.90 -25.05
C MET A 458 3.63 7.33 -25.48
N GLY A 459 2.35 7.70 -25.48
CA GLY A 459 1.91 9.01 -25.91
C GLY A 459 0.44 9.26 -25.62
N TYR A 460 0.09 10.53 -25.46
CA TYR A 460 -1.30 11.00 -25.41
C TYR A 460 -1.51 12.11 -26.43
N ASP A 461 -2.50 11.93 -27.31
CA ASP A 461 -2.93 12.92 -28.29
C ASP A 461 -4.25 13.55 -27.84
N ARG A 462 -4.19 14.74 -27.24
CA ARG A 462 -5.34 15.42 -26.64
C ARG A 462 -6.46 15.72 -27.65
N PRO A 463 -6.21 16.19 -28.89
CA PRO A 463 -7.25 16.41 -29.89
C PRO A 463 -8.10 15.17 -30.22
N SER A 464 -7.48 13.98 -30.32
CA SER A 464 -8.20 12.74 -30.61
C SER A 464 -8.66 11.99 -29.36
N GLY A 465 -8.09 12.31 -28.19
CA GLY A 465 -8.30 11.61 -26.93
C GLY A 465 -7.62 10.24 -26.88
N ILE A 466 -6.69 9.94 -27.79
CA ILE A 466 -6.06 8.62 -27.88
C ILE A 466 -4.83 8.55 -26.97
N VAL A 467 -4.86 7.60 -26.05
CA VAL A 467 -3.70 7.14 -25.28
C VAL A 467 -3.09 5.94 -26.01
N SER A 468 -1.82 6.07 -26.42
CA SER A 468 -1.06 4.98 -27.04
C SER A 468 -0.25 4.24 -25.98
N LEU A 469 -0.36 2.92 -25.97
CA LEU A 469 0.28 2.02 -25.01
C LEU A 469 1.53 1.38 -25.60
N ALA A 470 2.50 1.06 -24.73
CA ALA A 470 3.76 0.44 -25.13
C ALA A 470 3.58 -0.98 -25.68
N LEU A 471 2.68 -1.76 -25.08
CA LEU A 471 2.33 -3.11 -25.50
C LEU A 471 0.81 -3.24 -25.66
N PRO A 472 0.34 -4.20 -26.49
CA PRO A 472 -1.07 -4.48 -26.62
C PRO A 472 -1.66 -4.96 -25.30
N LEU A 473 -2.86 -4.47 -24.98
CA LEU A 473 -3.66 -5.04 -23.90
C LEU A 473 -4.10 -6.47 -24.27
N PRO A 474 -4.23 -7.36 -23.28
CA PRO A 474 -4.64 -8.74 -23.56
C PRO A 474 -6.08 -8.84 -24.08
N TYR A 475 -6.97 -7.99 -23.56
CA TYR A 475 -8.35 -7.86 -24.05
C TYR A 475 -8.58 -6.47 -24.62
N GLN A 476 -9.44 -6.35 -25.63
CA GLN A 476 -9.89 -5.05 -26.11
C GLN A 476 -10.73 -4.36 -25.03
N PRO A 477 -10.37 -3.14 -24.60
CA PRO A 477 -11.18 -2.36 -23.67
C PRO A 477 -12.60 -2.16 -24.20
N GLN A 478 -13.59 -2.29 -23.31
CA GLN A 478 -14.99 -2.09 -23.63
C GLN A 478 -15.45 -0.69 -23.21
N ILE A 479 -16.55 -0.22 -23.82
CA ILE A 479 -17.19 1.05 -23.42
C ILE A 479 -17.63 0.94 -21.97
N GLY A 480 -17.31 1.95 -21.15
CA GLY A 480 -17.58 1.95 -19.72
C GLY A 480 -16.48 1.35 -18.84
N ASP A 481 -15.43 0.78 -19.43
CA ASP A 481 -14.26 0.34 -18.66
C ASP A 481 -13.58 1.57 -18.03
N GLN A 482 -13.34 1.51 -16.73
CA GLN A 482 -12.72 2.56 -15.94
C GLN A 482 -11.23 2.27 -15.76
N PHE A 483 -10.41 3.32 -15.76
CA PHE A 483 -8.98 3.21 -15.55
C PHE A 483 -8.44 4.44 -14.81
N THR A 484 -7.27 4.26 -14.18
CA THR A 484 -6.46 5.37 -13.68
C THR A 484 -5.25 5.57 -14.58
N VAL A 485 -4.81 6.81 -14.72
CA VAL A 485 -3.57 7.16 -15.42
C VAL A 485 -2.67 7.95 -14.49
N THR A 486 -1.41 7.55 -14.38
CA THR A 486 -0.37 8.29 -13.66
C THR A 486 0.46 9.11 -14.65
N ALA A 487 0.79 10.35 -14.27
CA ALA A 487 1.64 11.24 -15.04
C ALA A 487 2.99 10.60 -15.38
N GLY A 488 3.47 10.90 -16.59
CA GLY A 488 4.69 10.33 -17.11
C GLY A 488 5.96 10.92 -16.50
N CYS A 489 7.03 10.12 -16.41
CA CYS A 489 8.34 10.57 -15.96
C CYS A 489 9.41 9.97 -16.86
N ASN A 490 9.98 10.78 -17.75
CA ASN A 490 11.05 10.39 -18.67
C ASN A 490 12.41 10.21 -17.99
N LYS A 491 12.44 10.27 -16.66
CA LYS A 491 13.62 10.09 -15.80
C LYS A 491 14.73 11.13 -16.02
N THR A 492 14.53 12.22 -16.75
CA THR A 492 15.56 13.27 -16.92
C THR A 492 15.56 14.29 -15.78
N ALA A 493 16.72 14.89 -15.52
CA ALA A 493 16.86 15.92 -14.48
C ALA A 493 16.04 17.19 -14.81
N SER A 494 15.95 17.55 -16.09
CA SER A 494 15.17 18.71 -16.54
C SER A 494 13.67 18.52 -16.31
N GLU A 495 13.11 17.35 -16.66
CA GLU A 495 11.69 17.08 -16.40
C GLU A 495 11.42 16.98 -14.89
N CYS A 496 12.31 16.33 -14.14
CA CYS A 496 12.20 16.23 -12.68
C CYS A 496 12.15 17.61 -11.99
N ALA A 497 12.95 18.56 -12.46
CA ALA A 497 12.94 19.94 -11.97
C ALA A 497 11.71 20.73 -12.44
N ALA A 498 11.34 20.63 -13.72
CA ALA A 498 10.28 21.44 -14.31
C ALA A 498 8.86 20.95 -13.96
N LYS A 499 8.59 19.67 -14.19
CA LYS A 499 7.25 19.06 -14.02
C LYS A 499 6.96 18.76 -12.55
N PHE A 500 7.92 18.16 -11.86
CA PHE A 500 7.74 17.64 -10.51
C PHE A 500 8.32 18.53 -9.41
N LYS A 501 9.17 19.50 -9.75
CA LYS A 501 9.90 20.35 -8.78
C LYS A 501 10.68 19.53 -7.75
N ASN A 502 11.22 18.37 -8.14
CA ASN A 502 11.76 17.36 -7.23
C ASN A 502 13.23 17.00 -7.50
N ILE A 503 14.01 17.96 -7.98
CA ILE A 503 15.43 17.74 -8.33
C ILE A 503 16.28 17.28 -7.13
N LEU A 504 15.88 17.64 -5.89
CA LEU A 504 16.59 17.24 -4.67
C LEU A 504 16.58 15.73 -4.42
N ASN A 505 15.52 15.03 -4.85
CA ASN A 505 15.39 13.58 -4.70
C ASN A 505 15.80 12.81 -5.97
N PHE A 506 16.30 13.50 -6.99
CA PHE A 506 16.75 12.90 -8.24
C PHE A 506 17.94 11.96 -8.00
N ARG A 507 17.87 10.73 -8.51
CA ARG A 507 18.91 9.69 -8.33
C ARG A 507 19.61 9.27 -9.61
N GLY A 508 19.66 10.17 -10.59
CA GLY A 508 20.54 10.05 -11.74
C GLY A 508 21.80 10.89 -11.58
N HIS A 509 22.72 10.75 -12.52
CA HIS A 509 24.03 11.40 -12.53
C HIS A 509 24.31 12.09 -13.88
N PRO A 510 23.54 13.12 -14.26
CA PRO A 510 23.56 13.76 -15.59
C PRO A 510 24.88 14.48 -15.91
N ARG A 511 25.78 14.59 -14.94
CA ARG A 511 27.08 15.24 -15.06
C ARG A 511 28.24 14.25 -15.08
N VAL A 512 27.99 12.94 -15.12
CA VAL A 512 29.06 11.94 -15.24
C VAL A 512 29.77 12.18 -16.58
N PRO A 513 31.07 12.51 -16.57
CA PRO A 513 31.80 12.71 -17.81
C PRO A 513 31.85 11.42 -18.61
N GLY A 514 31.56 11.49 -19.90
CA GLY A 514 31.73 10.35 -20.80
C GLY A 514 33.21 9.98 -20.97
N ALA A 515 33.45 8.77 -21.49
CA ALA A 515 34.80 8.21 -21.59
C ALA A 515 35.82 9.13 -22.30
N GLY A 516 35.37 9.88 -23.30
CA GLY A 516 36.19 10.83 -24.06
C GLY A 516 36.73 12.01 -23.24
N GLN A 517 36.14 12.33 -22.08
CA GLN A 517 36.67 13.38 -21.20
C GLN A 517 37.88 12.90 -20.39
N TYR A 518 38.01 11.60 -20.12
CA TYR A 518 39.16 11.06 -19.37
C TYR A 518 40.49 11.21 -20.12
N PHE A 519 40.44 11.21 -21.45
CA PHE A 519 41.63 11.29 -22.29
C PHE A 519 41.99 12.72 -22.71
N LYS A 520 41.22 13.72 -22.29
CA LYS A 520 41.57 15.12 -22.56
C LYS A 520 42.66 15.57 -21.62
N VAL A 521 43.79 15.99 -22.20
CA VAL A 521 44.85 16.68 -21.47
C VAL A 521 44.48 18.17 -21.39
N ALA A 522 44.56 18.75 -20.21
CA ALA A 522 44.28 20.18 -20.04
C ALA A 522 45.30 21.02 -20.83
N GLY A 523 44.85 21.73 -21.88
CA GLY A 523 45.66 22.71 -22.61
C GLY A 523 45.92 22.44 -24.10
N MET A 524 45.18 21.54 -24.76
CA MET A 524 45.14 21.44 -26.23
C MET A 524 43.75 21.71 -26.79
#